data_AF-A0AAW2BQ41-F1
#
_entry.id   AF-A0AAW2BQ41-F1
#
_cell.length_a   1.000
_cell.length_b   1.000
_cell.length_c   1.000
_cell.angle_alpha   90.00
_cell.angle_beta   90.00
_cell.angle_gamma   90.00
#
_symmetry.space_group_name_H-M   'P 1'
#
loop_
_entity.id
_entity.type
_entity.pdbx_description
1 polymer ?
#
loop_
_entity_poly.entity_id
_entity_poly.type
_entity_poly.pdbx_seq_one_letter_code
_entity_poly.pdbx_strand_id
1 'polypeptide(L)'
;MLSLAHRNVLVVGYCAYLDVENAMDPSLVKSMGIYTQNILISCPISTKNLLSVVNTLTRSGAVDVIVVDSVAALFPQCELDHMIGSTFPDMQSRIMTQALRKIHYSLLQSQTLIVFLNQVEDNILGQGFGLVDEVTCGGNNLKFYASVRMKMMRTGLLKTNVRARPNQGEVMDIWKRSPVVDMS
;
A
#
# COMPACT_ATOMS: atom_id res chain seq x y z
N MET A 1 2.33 -6.12 -6.51
CA MET A 1 3.79 -6.15 -6.75
C MET A 1 4.46 -7.42 -6.24
N LEU A 2 3.89 -8.12 -5.26
CA LEU A 2 4.42 -9.39 -4.73
C LEU A 2 4.56 -10.52 -5.78
N SER A 3 3.82 -10.49 -6.90
CA SER A 3 3.92 -11.48 -7.99
C SER A 3 5.01 -11.20 -9.04
N LEU A 4 5.79 -10.12 -8.93
CA LEU A 4 6.84 -9.79 -9.92
C LEU A 4 8.10 -10.66 -9.77
N ALA A 5 8.19 -11.48 -8.72
CA ALA A 5 9.32 -12.38 -8.45
C ALA A 5 9.45 -13.55 -9.46
N HIS A 6 8.49 -13.75 -10.37
CA HIS A 6 8.46 -14.92 -11.25
C HIS A 6 9.22 -14.77 -12.59
N ARG A 7 9.80 -13.61 -12.88
CA ARG A 7 10.60 -13.39 -14.11
C ARG A 7 12.07 -13.10 -13.78
N ASN A 8 12.88 -14.15 -13.71
CA ASN A 8 14.34 -14.19 -13.96
C ASN A 8 15.24 -13.02 -13.49
N VAL A 9 14.88 -12.34 -12.40
CA VAL A 9 15.79 -11.49 -11.64
C VAL A 9 15.57 -11.83 -10.17
N LEU A 10 16.42 -12.72 -9.64
CA LEU A 10 16.58 -12.87 -8.20
C LEU A 10 17.24 -11.59 -7.69
N VAL A 11 16.44 -10.54 -7.48
CA VAL A 11 16.87 -9.45 -6.60
C VAL A 11 16.85 -10.07 -5.21
N VAL A 12 18.01 -10.50 -4.72
CA VAL A 12 18.21 -10.94 -3.34
C VAL A 12 18.17 -9.68 -2.48
N GLY A 13 16.96 -9.15 -2.30
CA GLY A 13 16.73 -7.95 -1.52
C GLY A 13 15.94 -8.27 -0.26
N TYR A 14 16.21 -7.52 0.80
CA TYR A 14 15.42 -7.60 2.03
C TYR A 14 14.15 -6.78 1.85
N CYS A 15 13.01 -7.37 2.21
CA CYS A 15 11.71 -6.71 2.14
C CYS A 15 11.17 -6.49 3.54
N ALA A 16 10.62 -5.32 3.82
CA ALA A 16 9.81 -5.07 4.99
C ALA A 16 8.35 -4.95 4.59
N TYR A 17 7.47 -5.66 5.28
CA TYR A 17 6.03 -5.62 5.11
C TYR A 17 5.40 -5.08 6.40
N LEU A 18 4.82 -3.89 6.32
CA LEU A 18 4.12 -3.26 7.43
C LEU A 18 2.63 -3.53 7.25
N ASP A 19 2.13 -4.57 7.93
CA ASP A 19 0.73 -5.01 7.88
C ASP A 19 -0.06 -4.32 8.99
N VAL A 20 -0.71 -3.23 8.65
CA VAL A 20 -1.58 -2.46 9.55
C VAL A 20 -2.95 -3.14 9.69
N GLU A 21 -3.43 -3.76 8.61
CA GLU A 21 -4.74 -4.43 8.59
C GLU A 21 -4.71 -5.85 9.17
N ASN A 22 -3.50 -6.40 9.39
CA ASN A 22 -3.28 -7.78 9.82
C ASN A 22 -4.02 -8.80 8.94
N ALA A 23 -4.03 -8.54 7.63
CA ALA A 23 -4.77 -9.30 6.64
C ALA A 23 -3.90 -10.29 5.86
N MET A 24 -2.59 -10.29 6.06
CA MET A 24 -1.68 -11.19 5.34
C MET A 24 -1.79 -12.64 5.81
N ASP A 25 -2.06 -13.53 4.86
CA ASP A 25 -1.93 -14.98 5.05
C ASP A 25 -0.54 -15.47 4.60
N PRO A 26 0.32 -15.94 5.53
CA PRO A 26 1.64 -16.48 5.20
C PRO A 26 1.59 -17.69 4.25
N SER A 27 0.48 -18.44 4.23
CA SER A 27 0.29 -19.60 3.37
C SER A 27 0.12 -19.18 1.91
N LEU A 28 -0.69 -18.14 1.67
CA LEU A 28 -0.85 -17.53 0.36
C LEU A 28 0.47 -16.95 -0.17
N VAL A 29 1.24 -16.26 0.69
CA VAL A 29 2.55 -15.70 0.33
C VAL A 29 3.53 -16.78 -0.14
N LYS A 30 3.59 -17.91 0.57
CA LYS A 30 4.39 -19.07 0.15
C LYS A 30 3.92 -19.67 -1.17
N SER A 31 2.60 -19.77 -1.39
CA SER A 31 2.03 -20.28 -2.64
C SER A 31 2.38 -19.40 -3.86
N MET A 32 2.60 -18.09 -3.64
CA MET A 32 3.07 -17.15 -4.67
C MET A 32 4.58 -17.25 -4.95
N GLY A 33 5.30 -18.15 -4.28
CA GLY A 33 6.74 -18.36 -4.46
C GLY A 33 7.61 -17.32 -3.77
N ILE A 34 7.08 -16.67 -2.74
CA ILE A 34 7.78 -15.60 -2.02
C ILE A 34 8.55 -16.20 -0.83
N TYR A 35 9.85 -15.90 -0.75
CA TYR A 35 10.72 -16.36 0.34
C TYR A 35 10.42 -15.60 1.64
N THR A 36 9.56 -16.17 2.49
CA THR A 36 9.15 -15.56 3.76
C THR A 36 10.29 -15.32 4.75
N GLN A 37 11.43 -16.00 4.61
CA GLN A 37 12.58 -15.84 5.51
C GLN A 37 13.28 -14.49 5.36
N ASN A 38 13.14 -13.82 4.21
CA ASN A 38 13.76 -12.53 3.92
C ASN A 38 12.79 -11.36 4.09
N ILE A 39 11.60 -11.61 4.65
CA ILE A 39 10.56 -10.60 4.86
C ILE A 39 10.47 -10.26 6.33
N LEU A 40 10.75 -9.00 6.66
CA LEU A 40 10.48 -8.43 7.98
C LEU A 40 9.01 -8.01 8.03
N ILE A 41 8.20 -8.66 8.86
CA ILE A 41 6.79 -8.30 9.05
C ILE A 41 6.64 -7.52 10.35
N SER A 42 5.91 -6.41 10.32
CA SER A 42 5.54 -5.70 11.55
C SER A 42 4.12 -5.16 11.47
N CYS A 43 3.40 -5.16 12.60
CA CYS A 43 2.02 -4.67 12.71
C CYS A 43 1.98 -3.40 13.57
N PRO A 44 2.28 -2.21 13.00
CA PRO A 44 2.29 -0.97 13.75
C PRO A 44 0.86 -0.50 14.07
N ILE A 45 0.65 -0.04 15.31
CA ILE A 45 -0.68 0.35 15.82
C ILE A 45 -1.04 1.81 15.48
N SER A 46 -0.05 2.69 15.28
CA SER A 46 -0.29 4.12 15.03
C SER A 46 0.48 4.66 13.83
N THR A 47 -0.06 5.68 13.18
CA THR A 47 0.55 6.37 12.01
C THR A 47 1.96 6.83 12.29
N LYS A 48 2.18 7.45 13.47
CA LYS A 48 3.50 7.95 13.87
C LYS A 48 4.50 6.81 14.04
N ASN A 49 4.09 5.70 14.65
CA ASN A 49 4.95 4.54 14.82
C ASN A 49 5.32 3.94 13.46
N LEU A 50 4.34 3.71 12.59
CA LEU A 50 4.56 3.20 11.24
C LEU A 50 5.58 4.05 10.48
N LEU A 51 5.35 5.36 10.40
CA LEU A 51 6.21 6.27 9.64
C LEU A 51 7.60 6.40 10.27
N SER A 52 7.72 6.25 11.59
CA SER A 52 9.01 6.17 12.28
C SER A 52 9.79 4.91 11.92
N VAL A 53 9.12 3.75 11.85
CA VAL A 53 9.71 2.49 11.40
C VAL A 53 10.17 2.61 9.95
N VAL A 54 9.30 3.10 9.04
CA VAL A 54 9.65 3.34 7.63
C VAL A 54 10.90 4.22 7.53
N ASN A 55 10.94 5.35 8.25
CA ASN A 55 12.08 6.26 8.23
C ASN A 55 13.36 5.59 8.76
N THR A 56 13.24 4.74 9.77
CA THR A 56 14.39 4.02 10.37
C THR A 56 14.95 2.98 9.42
N LEU A 57 14.07 2.19 8.78
CA LEU A 57 14.46 1.17 7.78
C LEU A 57 15.06 1.81 6.52
N THR A 58 14.48 2.92 6.05
CA THR A 58 15.01 3.67 4.91
C THR A 58 16.40 4.22 5.24
N ARG A 59 16.59 4.76 6.45
CA ARG A 59 17.87 5.33 6.86
C ARG A 59 18.95 4.27 7.15
N SER A 60 18.57 3.07 7.56
CA SER A 60 19.54 1.98 7.78
C SER A 60 20.10 1.43 6.48
N GLY A 61 19.39 1.60 5.35
CA GLY A 61 19.78 1.06 4.05
C GLY A 61 19.80 -0.47 3.99
N ALA A 62 19.28 -1.15 5.02
CA ALA A 62 19.30 -2.61 5.14
C ALA A 62 18.14 -3.28 4.40
N VAL A 63 17.21 -2.49 3.85
CA VAL A 63 15.98 -2.97 3.21
C VAL A 63 15.85 -2.31 1.84
N ASP A 64 15.62 -3.12 0.82
CA ASP A 64 15.47 -2.66 -0.57
C ASP A 64 14.03 -2.27 -0.87
N VAL A 65 13.06 -2.95 -0.25
CA VAL A 65 11.63 -2.71 -0.48
C VAL A 65 10.87 -2.63 0.84
N ILE A 66 10.10 -1.56 1.03
CA ILE A 66 9.18 -1.41 2.16
C ILE A 66 7.76 -1.33 1.59
N VAL A 67 6.88 -2.23 2.03
CA VAL A 67 5.46 -2.23 1.68
C VAL A 67 4.65 -1.81 2.90
N VAL A 68 3.74 -0.87 2.71
CA VAL A 68 2.80 -0.39 3.73
C VAL A 68 1.39 -0.80 3.33
N ASP A 69 0.77 -1.70 4.10
CA ASP A 69 -0.56 -2.25 3.84
C ASP A 69 -1.50 -2.09 5.05
N SER A 70 -2.47 -1.17 5.08
CA SER A 70 -2.74 -0.10 4.12
C SER A 70 -2.67 1.27 4.79
N VAL A 71 -2.61 2.34 3.99
CA VAL A 71 -2.65 3.73 4.49
C VAL A 71 -4.00 4.08 5.09
N ALA A 72 -5.09 3.46 4.63
CA ALA A 72 -6.45 3.74 5.11
C ALA A 72 -6.63 3.35 6.59
N ALA A 73 -5.92 2.32 7.04
CA ALA A 73 -5.96 1.84 8.42
C ALA A 73 -5.09 2.65 9.40
N LEU A 74 -4.43 3.73 8.95
CA LEU A 74 -3.51 4.50 9.78
C LEU A 74 -4.21 5.53 10.66
N PHE A 75 -4.34 5.22 11.95
CA PHE A 75 -4.88 6.12 12.96
C PHE A 75 -3.79 6.97 13.63
N PRO A 76 -3.95 8.31 13.70
CA PRO A 76 -3.07 9.15 14.51
C PRO A 76 -3.18 8.76 15.99
N GLN A 77 -2.07 8.86 16.72
CA GLN A 77 -2.05 8.50 18.16
C GLN A 77 -3.13 9.24 18.96
N CYS A 78 -3.37 10.52 18.65
CA CYS A 78 -4.40 11.29 19.31
C CYS A 78 -5.81 10.72 19.12
N GLU A 79 -6.10 10.03 18.01
CA GLU A 79 -7.40 9.36 17.83
C GLU A 79 -7.50 8.09 18.69
N LEU A 80 -6.39 7.37 18.90
CA LEU A 80 -6.35 6.22 19.81
C LEU A 80 -6.52 6.62 21.28
N ASP A 81 -6.04 7.81 21.65
CA ASP A 81 -6.04 8.29 23.04
C ASP A 81 -7.36 8.96 23.46
N HIS A 82 -8.26 9.27 22.52
CA HIS A 82 -9.50 10.01 22.77
C HIS A 82 -10.76 9.17 22.53
N MET A 83 -11.89 9.65 23.05
CA MET A 83 -13.18 8.99 22.90
C MET A 83 -13.62 8.94 21.44
N ILE A 84 -14.24 7.82 21.05
CA ILE A 84 -14.86 7.63 19.74
C ILE A 84 -15.86 8.77 19.49
N GLY A 85 -15.73 9.45 18.34
CA GLY A 85 -16.55 10.60 17.97
C GLY A 85 -15.88 11.97 18.22
N SER A 86 -14.66 11.99 18.76
CA SER A 86 -13.83 13.20 18.77
C SER A 86 -13.36 13.55 17.35
N THR A 87 -13.53 14.81 16.96
CA THR A 87 -13.23 15.27 15.60
C THR A 87 -11.81 15.83 15.54
N PHE A 88 -10.95 15.26 14.69
CA PHE A 88 -9.60 15.76 14.43
C PHE A 88 -9.44 16.13 12.95
N PRO A 89 -10.00 17.26 12.51
CA PRO A 89 -9.90 17.67 11.11
C PRO A 89 -8.42 17.81 10.71
N ASP A 90 -8.08 17.23 9.56
CA ASP A 90 -6.77 17.33 8.88
C ASP A 90 -5.54 16.80 9.64
N MET A 91 -5.70 16.20 10.83
CA MET A 91 -4.56 15.75 11.63
C MET A 91 -3.75 14.66 10.92
N GLN A 92 -4.42 13.69 10.31
CA GLN A 92 -3.79 12.60 9.57
C GLN A 92 -2.99 13.15 8.37
N SER A 93 -3.58 14.07 7.60
CA SER A 93 -2.97 14.75 6.44
C SER A 93 -1.69 15.52 6.82
N ARG A 94 -1.72 16.23 7.96
CA ARG A 94 -0.57 17.00 8.48
C ARG A 94 0.57 16.09 8.93
N ILE A 95 0.26 15.04 9.72
CA ILE A 95 1.26 14.07 10.19
C ILE A 95 1.91 13.36 8.99
N MET A 96 1.10 12.96 8.01
CA MET A 96 1.57 12.31 6.80
C MET A 96 2.51 13.22 6.01
N THR A 97 2.17 14.49 5.78
CA THR A 97 3.05 15.45 5.10
C THR A 97 4.38 15.63 5.82
N GLN A 98 4.36 15.81 7.14
CA GLN A 98 5.58 16.03 7.92
C GLN A 98 6.50 14.79 7.86
N ALA A 99 5.92 13.61 7.99
CA ALA A 99 6.65 12.35 7.92
C ALA A 99 7.20 12.07 6.51
N LEU A 100 6.39 12.23 5.47
CA LEU A 100 6.81 12.02 4.08
C LEU A 100 7.95 12.97 3.69
N ARG A 101 7.94 14.23 4.12
CA ARG A 101 9.07 15.15 3.92
C ARG A 101 10.37 14.61 4.51
N LYS A 102 10.30 14.04 5.72
CA LYS A 102 11.46 13.47 6.41
C LYS A 102 11.95 12.19 5.73
N ILE A 103 11.02 11.30 5.39
CA ILE A 103 11.30 10.05 4.69
C ILE A 103 11.90 10.32 3.31
N HIS A 104 11.36 11.28 2.56
CA HIS A 104 11.86 11.66 1.24
C HIS A 104 13.34 12.05 1.28
N TYR A 105 13.76 12.82 2.30
CA TYR A 105 15.17 13.16 2.47
C TYR A 105 16.05 11.91 2.69
N SER A 106 15.61 10.95 3.52
CA SER A 106 16.32 9.68 3.72
C SER A 106 16.26 8.76 2.49
N LEU A 107 15.19 8.83 1.70
CA LEU A 107 15.00 8.04 0.49
C LEU A 107 15.94 8.47 -0.62
N LEU A 108 16.25 9.77 -0.73
CA LEU A 108 17.26 10.26 -1.70
C LEU A 108 18.67 9.74 -1.42
N GLN A 109 18.95 9.35 -0.17
CA GLN A 109 20.26 8.84 0.25
C GLN A 109 20.33 7.31 0.30
N SER A 110 19.21 6.62 0.13
CA SER A 110 19.10 5.16 0.18
C SER A 110 18.58 4.62 -1.15
N GLN A 111 18.85 3.34 -1.45
CA GLN A 111 18.30 2.66 -2.63
C GLN A 111 17.02 1.89 -2.28
N THR A 112 16.20 2.44 -1.38
CA THR A 112 14.99 1.79 -0.88
C THR A 112 13.76 2.23 -1.65
N LEU A 113 12.98 1.28 -2.14
CA LEU A 113 11.66 1.50 -2.72
C LEU A 113 10.59 1.41 -1.63
N ILE A 114 9.73 2.43 -1.53
CA ILE A 114 8.56 2.41 -0.64
C ILE A 114 7.28 2.28 -1.48
N VAL A 115 6.45 1.30 -1.12
CA VAL A 115 5.16 1.03 -1.76
C VAL A 115 4.05 1.22 -0.74
N PHE A 116 3.18 2.19 -0.98
CA PHE A 116 1.97 2.39 -0.19
C PHE A 116 0.78 1.72 -0.88
N LEU A 117 0.07 0.86 -0.15
CA LEU A 117 -1.24 0.36 -0.54
C LEU A 117 -2.29 1.28 0.05
N ASN A 118 -3.22 1.69 -0.80
CA ASN A 118 -4.29 2.59 -0.40
C ASN A 118 -5.60 2.14 -1.05
N GLN A 119 -6.69 2.43 -0.36
CA GLN A 119 -8.04 2.20 -0.85
C GLN A 119 -8.49 3.43 -1.64
N VAL A 120 -9.23 3.20 -2.72
CA VAL A 120 -9.82 4.27 -3.55
C VAL A 120 -11.28 4.40 -3.13
N GLU A 121 -11.67 5.59 -2.71
CA GLU A 121 -13.05 5.94 -2.39
C GLU A 121 -13.59 6.96 -3.40
N ASP A 122 -14.89 6.86 -3.70
CA ASP A 122 -15.57 7.84 -4.54
C ASP A 122 -15.88 9.09 -3.71
N ASN A 123 -15.42 10.26 -4.17
CA ASN A 123 -15.78 11.50 -3.51
C ASN A 123 -17.23 11.89 -3.88
N ILE A 124 -18.15 11.69 -2.95
CA ILE A 124 -19.56 12.06 -3.14
C ILE A 124 -19.75 13.59 -3.01
N LEU A 125 -18.75 14.33 -2.52
CA LEU A 125 -18.83 15.78 -2.23
C LEU A 125 -18.35 16.68 -3.38
N GLY A 126 -18.34 16.19 -4.62
CA GLY A 126 -17.99 16.96 -5.83
C GLY A 126 -19.13 17.86 -6.29
N GLN A 127 -19.19 19.09 -5.76
CA GLN A 127 -20.08 20.14 -6.26
C GLN A 127 -19.53 20.69 -7.59
N GLY A 128 -19.92 20.10 -8.72
CA GLY A 128 -19.77 20.70 -10.05
C GLY A 128 -19.32 19.74 -11.17
N PHE A 129 -20.22 19.53 -12.14
CA PHE A 129 -19.95 19.13 -13.55
C PHE A 129 -18.81 18.12 -13.81
N GLY A 130 -19.15 16.83 -13.76
CA GLY A 130 -18.67 15.85 -14.74
C GLY A 130 -17.41 15.05 -14.40
N LEU A 131 -16.67 15.37 -13.34
CA LEU A 131 -15.56 14.53 -12.87
C LEU A 131 -15.80 14.13 -11.41
N VAL A 132 -16.06 12.84 -11.17
CA VAL A 132 -15.94 12.24 -9.84
C VAL A 132 -14.45 12.19 -9.55
N ASP A 133 -13.95 13.10 -8.73
CA ASP A 133 -12.57 13.05 -8.26
C ASP A 133 -12.44 11.89 -7.29
N GLU A 134 -11.68 10.87 -7.67
CA GLU A 134 -11.37 9.77 -6.78
C GLU A 134 -10.46 10.26 -5.65
N VAL A 135 -10.90 10.02 -4.43
CA VAL A 135 -10.16 10.36 -3.22
C VAL A 135 -9.52 9.11 -2.65
N THR A 136 -8.32 9.28 -2.12
CA THR A 136 -7.59 8.21 -1.44
C THR A 136 -7.37 8.64 0.00
N CYS A 137 -7.48 7.70 0.94
CA CYS A 137 -7.29 7.96 2.37
C CYS A 137 -5.89 8.57 2.65
N GLY A 138 -5.79 9.44 3.67
CA GLY A 138 -4.53 10.14 4.01
C GLY A 138 -4.31 11.49 3.31
N GLY A 139 -5.31 11.98 2.57
CA GLY A 139 -5.30 13.30 1.93
C GLY A 139 -4.52 13.37 0.61
N ASN A 140 -4.45 14.57 0.02
CA ASN A 140 -3.83 14.77 -1.31
C ASN A 140 -2.28 14.68 -1.29
N ASN A 141 -1.66 14.62 -0.11
CA ASN A 141 -0.21 14.78 0.02
C ASN A 141 0.58 13.62 -0.59
N LEU A 142 0.08 12.39 -0.47
CA LEU A 142 0.75 11.21 -1.01
C LEU A 142 0.93 11.30 -2.53
N LYS A 143 0.00 11.98 -3.23
CA LYS A 143 0.06 12.19 -4.68
C LYS A 143 1.33 12.96 -5.08
N PHE A 144 1.75 13.94 -4.28
CA PHE A 144 2.92 14.79 -4.58
C PHE A 144 4.27 14.11 -4.30
N TYR A 145 4.32 13.09 -3.45
CA TYR A 145 5.56 12.36 -3.13
C TYR A 145 5.71 11.06 -3.94
N ALA A 146 4.67 10.59 -4.60
CA ALA A 146 4.70 9.35 -5.35
C ALA A 146 5.27 9.57 -6.76
N SER A 147 6.40 8.92 -7.07
CA SER A 147 6.94 8.92 -8.44
C SER A 147 6.10 8.10 -9.43
N VAL A 148 5.42 7.06 -8.93
CA VAL A 148 4.54 6.20 -9.73
C VAL A 148 3.27 5.94 -8.94
N ARG A 149 2.12 6.17 -9.58
CA ARG A 149 0.81 5.81 -9.07
C ARG A 149 0.17 4.77 -9.99
N MET A 150 -0.21 3.63 -9.41
CA MET A 150 -0.82 2.54 -10.16
C MET A 150 -2.19 2.22 -9.58
N LYS A 151 -3.20 2.19 -10.44
CA LYS A 151 -4.54 1.73 -10.09
C LYS A 151 -4.72 0.29 -10.52
N MET A 152 -5.19 -0.54 -9.60
CA MET A 152 -5.60 -1.91 -9.89
C MET A 152 -7.12 -1.99 -9.84
N MET A 153 -7.71 -2.45 -10.94
CA MET A 153 -9.13 -2.78 -11.00
C MET A 153 -9.30 -4.23 -11.44
N ARG A 154 -10.24 -4.93 -10.82
CA ARG A 154 -10.69 -6.24 -11.27
C ARG A 154 -11.62 -6.04 -12.46
N THR A 155 -11.24 -6.56 -13.63
CA THR A 155 -12.00 -6.35 -14.89
C THR A 155 -12.89 -7.53 -15.25
N GLY A 156 -12.71 -8.69 -14.61
CA GLY A 156 -13.54 -9.86 -14.87
C GLY A 156 -12.96 -11.16 -14.29
N LEU A 157 -13.71 -12.23 -14.48
CA LEU A 157 -13.33 -13.59 -14.13
C LEU A 157 -12.88 -14.34 -15.38
N LEU A 158 -11.68 -14.93 -15.32
CA LEU A 158 -11.22 -15.83 -16.37
C LEU A 158 -11.87 -17.20 -16.10
N LYS A 159 -12.92 -17.53 -16.86
CA LYS A 159 -13.48 -18.89 -16.87
C LYS A 159 -12.60 -19.76 -17.74
N THR A 160 -11.75 -20.57 -17.10
CA THR A 160 -10.99 -21.59 -17.81
C THR A 160 -11.96 -22.70 -18.21
N ASN A 161 -12.23 -22.85 -19.51
CA ASN A 161 -13.01 -23.98 -20.05
C ASN A 161 -12.16 -25.26 -20.01
N VAL A 162 -11.72 -25.68 -18.82
CA VAL A 162 -11.17 -27.02 -18.63
C VAL A 162 -12.36 -27.95 -18.47
N ARG A 163 -12.46 -28.96 -19.35
CA ARG A 163 -13.50 -30.00 -19.33
C ARG A 163 -13.90 -30.32 -17.90
N ALA A 164 -15.16 -30.05 -17.58
CA ALA A 164 -15.77 -30.31 -16.31
C ALA A 164 -15.40 -31.72 -15.79
N ARG A 165 -14.49 -31.78 -14.83
CA ARG A 165 -14.64 -32.74 -13.73
C ARG A 165 -15.56 -32.06 -12.71
N PRO A 166 -16.52 -32.75 -12.10
CA PRO A 166 -17.70 -32.09 -11.51
C PRO A 166 -17.41 -31.16 -10.32
N ASN A 167 -16.18 -31.11 -9.79
CA ASN A 167 -15.91 -30.50 -8.48
C ASN A 167 -14.74 -29.50 -8.39
N GLN A 168 -14.12 -29.05 -9.50
CA GLN A 168 -13.06 -28.02 -9.42
C GLN A 168 -13.13 -27.05 -10.60
N GLY A 169 -13.87 -25.95 -10.43
CA GLY A 169 -13.73 -24.77 -11.27
C GLY A 169 -12.71 -23.84 -10.62
N GLU A 170 -11.48 -23.79 -11.12
CA GLU A 170 -10.53 -22.76 -10.73
C GLU A 170 -10.94 -21.44 -11.40
N VAL A 171 -11.36 -20.48 -10.59
CA VAL A 171 -11.70 -19.13 -11.02
C VAL A 171 -10.47 -18.26 -10.81
N MET A 172 -9.86 -17.78 -11.90
CA MET A 172 -8.72 -16.88 -11.83
C MET A 172 -9.15 -15.43 -12.06
N ASP A 173 -8.71 -14.53 -11.18
CA ASP A 173 -9.05 -13.11 -11.26
C ASP A 173 -8.18 -12.36 -12.27
N ILE A 174 -8.83 -11.56 -13.12
CA ILE A 174 -8.15 -10.69 -14.09
C ILE A 174 -8.05 -9.29 -13.50
N TRP A 175 -6.80 -8.86 -13.30
CA TRP A 175 -6.49 -7.53 -12.81
C TRP A 175 -5.90 -6.68 -13.94
N LYS A 176 -6.54 -5.55 -14.26
CA LYS A 176 -6.00 -4.54 -15.17
C LYS A 176 -5.22 -3.51 -14.36
N ARG A 177 -4.01 -3.19 -14.82
CA ARG A 177 -3.17 -2.12 -14.28
C ARG A 177 -3.25 -0.93 -15.20
N SER A 178 -3.62 0.23 -14.67
CA SER A 178 -3.59 1.49 -15.42
C SER A 178 -2.73 2.49 -14.65
N PRO A 179 -1.81 3.21 -15.30
CA PRO A 179 -1.15 4.35 -14.66
C PRO A 179 -2.21 5.38 -14.29
N VAL A 180 -2.13 5.91 -13.08
CA VAL A 180 -2.94 7.09 -12.72
C VAL A 180 -2.21 8.28 -13.30
N VAL A 181 -2.73 8.80 -14.41
CA VAL A 181 -2.22 10.04 -15.00
C VAL A 181 -2.86 11.18 -14.21
N ASP A 182 -2.12 11.72 -13.25
CA ASP A 182 -2.50 13.00 -12.67
C ASP A 182 -2.15 14.09 -13.68
N MET A 183 -3.15 14.83 -14.15
CA MET A 183 -2.90 16.09 -14.85
C MET A 183 -2.55 17.13 -13.79
N SER A 184 -1.27 17.30 -13.51
CA SER A 184 -0.72 18.44 -12.76
C SER A 184 0.26 19.19 -13.63
#